data_AF-A0A969JPD7-F1
#
_entry.id   AF-A0A969JPD7-F1
#
_cell.length_a   1.000
_cell.length_b   1.000
_cell.length_c   1.000
_cell.angle_alpha   90.00
_cell.angle_beta   90.00
_cell.angle_gamma   90.00
#
_symmetry.space_group_name_H-M   'P 1'
#
loop_
_entity.id
_entity.type
_entity.pdbx_description
1 polymer ?
#
loop_
_entity_poly.entity_id
_entity_poly.type
_entity_poly.pdbx_seq_one_letter_code
_entity_poly.pdbx_strand_id
1 'polypeptide(L)'
;MIPIGVSLFSLFRFPITGPFDWTIIGMTVGVLLIGWALFGFDFADVNPIARASLIESLKDGVIVVDSHCIITDINPAAIELFLISKQHLGQHLDTLISDSIYLPSLDLNDTYPHQEIMLTNKAGTTRDIDLRASPLLDRSRVLRGWLLLLRDISDKKKLEKALQLQSSRNEALAEIELAINQPHELAGVLQKIVNSTVKLLPAPGGVTILMWNKETRTFERAESSLSPENISRLLRRAKQGRGSASWIIENQQPKLVPDTREDPFGEQDILTSQGI
;
A
#
# COMPACT_ATOMS: atom_id res chain seq x y z
N MET A 1 -24.54 7.92 -43.28
CA MET A 1 -24.35 7.78 -44.74
C MET A 1 -25.63 8.02 -45.57
N ILE A 2 -26.59 8.83 -45.10
CA ILE A 2 -27.87 9.08 -45.80
C ILE A 2 -27.93 10.43 -46.55
N PRO A 3 -27.19 11.51 -46.20
CA PRO A 3 -27.36 12.79 -46.93
C PRO A 3 -26.75 12.81 -48.34
N ILE A 4 -25.85 11.88 -48.66
CA ILE A 4 -25.08 11.91 -49.91
C ILE A 4 -25.92 11.37 -51.09
N GLY A 5 -26.87 10.46 -50.84
CA GLY A 5 -27.67 9.85 -51.89
C GLY A 5 -28.67 10.79 -52.58
N VAL A 6 -29.30 11.69 -51.82
CA VAL A 6 -30.32 12.62 -52.36
C VAL A 6 -29.67 13.73 -53.18
N SER A 7 -28.51 14.25 -52.73
CA SER A 7 -27.72 15.22 -53.51
C SER A 7 -27.12 14.64 -54.78
N LEU A 8 -26.92 13.32 -54.88
CA LEU A 8 -26.48 12.68 -56.13
C LEU A 8 -27.61 12.61 -57.17
N PHE A 9 -28.87 12.61 -56.73
CA PHE A 9 -30.03 12.48 -57.61
C PHE A 9 -30.32 13.77 -58.40
N SER A 10 -29.96 14.95 -57.86
CA SER A 10 -30.07 16.23 -58.57
C SER A 10 -28.96 16.44 -59.62
N LEU A 11 -27.89 15.64 -59.58
CA LEU A 11 -26.80 15.64 -60.55
C LEU A 11 -27.17 14.86 -61.84
N PHE A 12 -28.11 13.92 -61.74
CA PHE A 12 -28.78 13.33 -62.90
C PHE A 12 -29.90 14.28 -63.35
N ARG A 13 -29.61 15.04 -64.40
CA ARG A 13 -30.43 16.07 -65.05
C ARG A 13 -31.78 15.53 -65.56
N PHE A 14 -32.70 15.18 -64.67
CA PHE A 14 -34.13 15.00 -64.96
C PHE A 14 -34.83 16.35 -64.74
N PRO A 15 -35.37 16.99 -65.79
CA PRO A 15 -36.08 18.25 -65.64
C PRO A 15 -37.48 17.95 -65.08
N ILE A 16 -37.60 17.88 -63.75
CA ILE A 16 -38.91 17.89 -63.10
C ILE A 16 -39.38 19.34 -63.08
N THR A 17 -39.92 19.81 -64.20
CA THR A 17 -40.66 21.07 -64.29
C THR A 17 -42.03 20.89 -63.64
N GLY A 18 -42.10 21.11 -62.33
CA GLY A 18 -43.33 21.33 -61.59
C GLY A 18 -43.05 22.36 -60.49
N PRO A 19 -44.04 23.14 -60.04
CA PRO A 19 -43.83 24.17 -59.00
C PRO A 19 -43.47 23.60 -57.62
N PHE A 20 -43.31 22.27 -57.52
CA PHE A 20 -43.09 21.52 -56.29
C PHE A 20 -41.67 20.97 -56.24
N ASP A 21 -40.87 21.50 -55.32
CA ASP A 21 -39.51 21.06 -55.08
C ASP A 21 -39.51 19.83 -54.16
N TRP A 22 -39.35 18.65 -54.75
CA TRP A 22 -39.29 17.36 -54.06
C TRP A 22 -38.13 17.27 -53.06
N THR A 23 -37.09 18.09 -53.22
CA THR A 23 -35.94 18.14 -52.33
C THR A 23 -36.34 18.62 -50.93
N ILE A 24 -37.20 19.64 -50.88
CA ILE A 24 -37.68 20.22 -49.62
C ILE A 24 -38.51 19.18 -48.87
N ILE A 25 -39.40 18.48 -49.56
CA ILE A 25 -40.23 17.42 -48.95
C ILE A 25 -39.35 16.29 -48.42
N GLY A 26 -38.37 15.83 -49.20
CA GLY A 26 -37.44 14.78 -48.79
C GLY A 26 -36.62 15.17 -47.56
N MET A 27 -36.14 16.42 -47.50
CA MET A 27 -35.40 16.94 -46.34
C MET A 27 -36.29 17.04 -45.11
N THR A 28 -37.53 17.54 -45.23
CA THR A 28 -38.47 17.64 -44.11
C THR A 28 -38.80 16.25 -43.56
N VAL A 29 -39.11 15.28 -44.41
CA VAL A 29 -39.37 13.89 -43.99
C VAL A 29 -38.13 13.28 -43.33
N GLY A 30 -36.93 13.55 -43.86
CA GLY A 30 -35.67 13.09 -43.27
C GLY A 30 -35.42 13.66 -41.87
N VAL A 31 -35.61 14.97 -41.68
CA VAL A 31 -35.47 15.62 -40.37
C VAL A 31 -36.53 15.11 -39.39
N LEU A 32 -37.75 14.86 -39.86
CA LEU A 32 -38.84 14.33 -39.02
C LEU A 32 -38.59 12.87 -38.64
N LEU A 33 -38.01 12.06 -39.53
CA LEU A 33 -37.54 10.70 -39.25
C LEU A 33 -36.36 10.68 -38.29
N ILE A 34 -35.38 11.57 -38.45
CA ILE A 34 -34.24 11.69 -37.53
C ILE A 34 -34.73 12.18 -36.17
N GLY A 35 -35.62 13.17 -36.14
CA GLY A 35 -36.28 13.65 -34.93
C GLY A 35 -37.08 12.53 -34.25
N TRP A 36 -37.87 11.76 -34.99
CA TRP A 36 -38.60 10.61 -34.46
C TRP A 36 -37.67 9.47 -34.03
N ALA A 37 -36.53 9.28 -34.68
CA ALA A 37 -35.52 8.30 -34.27
C ALA A 37 -34.67 8.78 -33.08
N LEU A 38 -34.60 10.09 -32.81
CA LEU A 38 -33.96 10.63 -31.60
C LEU A 38 -34.96 10.70 -30.44
N PHE A 39 -36.21 11.11 -30.67
CA PHE A 39 -37.23 11.29 -29.64
C PHE A 39 -38.11 10.06 -29.39
N GLY A 40 -38.28 9.19 -30.38
CA GLY A 40 -39.04 7.94 -30.28
C GLY A 40 -38.20 6.75 -29.79
N PHE A 41 -36.87 6.91 -29.75
CA PHE A 41 -35.92 5.89 -29.29
C PHE A 41 -35.10 6.30 -28.06
N ASP A 42 -35.34 7.48 -27.48
CA ASP A 42 -34.84 7.78 -26.13
C ASP A 42 -35.96 7.50 -25.12
N PHE A 43 -35.63 6.76 -24.05
CA PHE A 43 -36.42 6.43 -22.84
C PHE A 43 -36.99 5.01 -22.65
N ALA A 44 -36.65 4.01 -23.48
CA ALA A 44 -36.89 2.60 -23.12
C ALA A 44 -35.69 1.89 -22.47
N ASP A 45 -34.54 2.58 -22.35
CA ASP A 45 -33.39 2.10 -21.57
C ASP A 45 -32.86 3.24 -20.68
N VAL A 46 -33.69 3.71 -19.75
CA VAL A 46 -33.14 4.17 -18.46
C VAL A 46 -32.59 2.93 -17.78
N ASN A 47 -31.40 2.55 -18.23
CA ASN A 47 -30.50 1.54 -17.71
C ASN A 47 -31.04 0.77 -16.49
N PRO A 48 -31.88 -0.27 -16.68
CA PRO A 48 -32.28 -1.14 -15.58
C PRO A 48 -31.09 -1.96 -15.07
N ILE A 49 -29.96 -1.96 -15.80
CA ILE A 49 -28.73 -2.68 -15.47
C ILE A 49 -27.92 -1.95 -14.38
N ALA A 50 -28.04 -0.63 -14.24
CA ALA A 50 -27.38 0.07 -13.13
C ALA A 50 -28.08 -0.13 -11.77
N ARG A 51 -29.34 -0.56 -11.70
CA ARG A 51 -30.02 -0.83 -10.42
C ARG A 51 -30.02 -2.30 -10.04
N ALA A 52 -30.19 -3.21 -11.00
CA ALA A 52 -30.15 -4.65 -10.71
C ALA A 52 -28.71 -5.16 -10.52
N SER A 53 -27.75 -4.76 -11.38
CA SER A 53 -26.36 -5.23 -11.22
C SER A 53 -25.61 -4.53 -10.08
N LEU A 54 -25.99 -3.32 -9.66
CA LEU A 54 -25.44 -2.75 -8.43
C LEU A 54 -25.99 -3.43 -7.17
N ILE A 55 -27.14 -4.10 -7.21
CA ILE A 55 -27.71 -4.74 -6.02
C ILE A 55 -27.37 -6.24 -5.97
N GLU A 56 -27.13 -6.89 -7.12
CA GLU A 56 -26.80 -8.31 -7.18
C GLU A 56 -25.29 -8.62 -7.32
N SER A 57 -24.44 -7.66 -7.69
CA SER A 57 -22.97 -7.86 -7.72
C SER A 57 -22.24 -7.31 -6.49
N LEU A 58 -22.94 -6.63 -5.59
CA LEU A 58 -22.34 -6.14 -4.35
C LEU A 58 -22.42 -7.26 -3.31
N LYS A 59 -21.25 -7.71 -2.85
CA LYS A 59 -21.12 -8.43 -1.58
C LYS A 59 -21.47 -7.55 -0.36
N ASP A 60 -22.16 -6.42 -0.58
CA ASP A 60 -22.46 -5.43 0.43
C ASP A 60 -23.80 -5.75 1.08
N GLY A 61 -23.82 -5.71 2.40
CA GLY A 61 -25.02 -5.80 3.20
C GLY A 61 -25.85 -4.53 3.05
N VAL A 62 -27.15 -4.69 2.86
CA VAL A 62 -28.11 -3.61 2.80
C VAL A 62 -29.19 -3.86 3.85
N ILE A 63 -29.41 -2.87 4.71
CA ILE A 63 -30.46 -2.88 5.73
C ILE A 63 -31.26 -1.58 5.58
N VAL A 64 -32.59 -1.71 5.55
CA VAL A 64 -33.50 -0.57 5.51
C VAL A 64 -34.25 -0.47 6.82
N VAL A 65 -34.20 0.70 7.45
CA VAL A 65 -34.94 0.99 8.69
C VAL A 65 -35.91 2.13 8.48
N ASP A 66 -37.02 2.14 9.23
CA ASP A 66 -37.97 3.25 9.23
C ASP A 66 -37.50 4.44 10.10
N SER A 67 -38.34 5.47 10.24
CA SER A 67 -38.05 6.65 11.06
C SER A 67 -37.91 6.37 12.56
N HIS A 68 -38.34 5.20 13.03
CA HIS A 68 -38.21 4.74 14.42
C HIS A 68 -37.09 3.70 14.56
N CYS A 69 -36.19 3.62 13.56
CA CYS A 69 -35.10 2.64 13.52
C CYS A 69 -35.56 1.18 13.56
N ILE A 70 -36.78 0.88 13.12
CA ILE A 70 -37.30 -0.48 12.99
C ILE A 70 -36.88 -1.04 11.63
N ILE A 71 -36.35 -2.25 11.63
CA ILE A 71 -35.87 -2.91 10.41
C ILE A 71 -37.07 -3.30 9.54
N THR A 72 -37.12 -2.74 8.34
CA THR A 72 -38.18 -2.97 7.35
C THR A 72 -37.74 -3.95 6.27
N ASP A 73 -36.45 -3.95 5.91
CA ASP A 73 -35.90 -4.84 4.89
C ASP A 73 -34.42 -5.16 5.16
N ILE A 74 -33.98 -6.35 4.75
CA ILE A 74 -32.61 -6.86 4.87
C ILE A 74 -32.29 -7.71 3.61
N ASN A 75 -31.19 -7.39 2.91
CA ASN A 75 -30.72 -8.24 1.83
C ASN A 75 -29.97 -9.50 2.34
N PRO A 76 -29.88 -10.59 1.54
CA PRO A 76 -29.16 -11.78 1.95
C PRO A 76 -27.68 -11.55 2.30
N ALA A 77 -26.99 -10.62 1.64
CA ALA A 77 -25.60 -10.30 1.95
C ALA A 77 -25.44 -9.70 3.36
N ALA A 78 -26.40 -8.91 3.85
CA ALA A 78 -26.39 -8.39 5.21
C ALA A 78 -26.55 -9.51 6.25
N ILE A 79 -27.37 -10.53 5.96
CA ILE A 79 -27.51 -11.73 6.81
C ILE A 79 -26.17 -12.44 6.96
N GLU A 80 -25.44 -12.62 5.86
CA GLU A 80 -24.13 -13.27 5.87
C GLU A 80 -23.04 -12.43 6.54
N LEU A 81 -23.03 -11.11 6.30
CA LEU A 81 -22.02 -10.20 6.85
C LEU A 81 -22.21 -9.87 8.33
N PHE A 82 -23.45 -9.64 8.76
CA PHE A 82 -23.78 -9.31 10.15
C PHE A 82 -24.10 -10.55 11.00
N LEU A 83 -24.18 -11.74 10.39
CA LEU A 83 -24.71 -12.95 11.04
C LEU A 83 -26.09 -12.73 11.68
N ILE A 84 -26.86 -11.83 11.08
CA ILE A 84 -28.22 -11.51 11.50
C ILE A 84 -29.19 -12.48 10.83
N SER A 85 -30.14 -12.97 11.60
CA SER A 85 -31.23 -13.81 11.06
C SER A 85 -32.33 -12.93 10.46
N LYS A 86 -33.09 -13.47 9.49
CA LYS A 86 -34.35 -12.85 9.01
C LYS A 86 -35.37 -12.60 10.13
N GLN A 87 -35.23 -13.27 11.25
CA GLN A 87 -36.07 -13.11 12.45
C GLN A 87 -35.98 -11.72 13.09
N HIS A 88 -34.97 -10.91 12.71
CA HIS A 88 -34.81 -9.54 13.20
C HIS A 88 -35.59 -8.50 12.38
N LEU A 89 -36.29 -8.91 11.30
CA LEU A 89 -37.26 -8.05 10.63
C LEU A 89 -38.34 -7.59 11.61
N GLY A 90 -38.64 -6.30 11.61
CA GLY A 90 -39.59 -5.68 12.53
C GLY A 90 -39.04 -5.41 13.94
N GLN A 91 -37.77 -5.70 14.21
CA GLN A 91 -37.11 -5.35 15.48
C GLN A 91 -36.39 -4.01 15.36
N HIS A 92 -36.14 -3.38 16.52
CA HIS A 92 -35.36 -2.14 16.58
C HIS A 92 -33.90 -2.44 16.27
N LEU A 93 -33.25 -1.60 15.45
CA LEU A 93 -31.86 -1.78 15.01
C LEU A 93 -30.89 -1.99 16.18
N ASP A 94 -31.09 -1.29 17.31
CA ASP A 94 -30.28 -1.44 18.53
C ASP A 94 -30.22 -2.85 19.12
N THR A 95 -31.25 -3.67 18.87
CA THR A 95 -31.24 -5.07 19.32
C THR A 95 -30.20 -5.91 18.58
N LEU A 96 -29.83 -5.53 17.36
CA LEU A 96 -28.72 -6.12 16.60
C LEU A 96 -27.35 -5.62 17.07
N ILE A 97 -27.33 -4.44 17.70
CA ILE A 97 -26.11 -3.70 18.08
C ILE A 97 -25.65 -4.11 19.50
N SER A 98 -26.49 -4.83 20.25
CA SER A 98 -26.43 -4.89 21.71
C SER A 98 -25.31 -5.71 22.37
N ASP A 99 -24.20 -6.09 21.71
CA ASP A 99 -23.03 -6.63 22.44
C ASP A 99 -21.72 -6.71 21.63
N SER A 100 -21.79 -6.72 20.29
CA SER A 100 -20.62 -6.95 19.41
C SER A 100 -20.34 -5.84 18.41
N ILE A 101 -21.20 -4.82 18.35
CA ILE A 101 -21.21 -3.79 17.33
C ILE A 101 -21.43 -2.47 18.05
N TYR A 102 -20.47 -1.56 18.02
CA TYR A 102 -20.66 -0.21 18.54
C TYR A 102 -21.04 0.70 17.38
N LEU A 103 -22.32 1.02 17.23
CA LEU A 103 -22.75 2.10 16.34
C LEU A 103 -22.86 3.38 17.18
N PRO A 104 -22.15 4.46 16.83
CA PRO A 104 -22.46 5.79 17.37
C PRO A 104 -23.91 6.14 17.04
N SER A 105 -24.53 6.95 17.89
CA SER A 105 -25.89 7.46 17.67
C SER A 105 -26.02 7.99 16.24
N LEU A 106 -27.01 7.48 15.49
CA LEU A 106 -27.42 8.06 14.21
C LEU A 106 -28.06 9.42 14.49
N ASP A 107 -27.24 10.44 14.72
CA ASP A 107 -27.71 11.77 15.03
C ASP A 107 -28.21 12.45 13.74
N LEU A 108 -29.50 12.76 13.73
CA LEU A 108 -30.28 13.27 12.59
C LEU A 108 -29.83 14.65 12.07
N ASN A 109 -28.92 15.33 12.79
CA ASN A 109 -28.43 16.67 12.48
C ASN A 109 -27.03 16.69 11.86
N ASP A 110 -26.29 15.57 11.90
CA ASP A 110 -24.93 15.53 11.37
C ASP A 110 -24.89 14.95 9.96
N THR A 111 -24.02 15.54 9.14
CA THR A 111 -23.82 15.16 7.75
C THR A 111 -23.19 13.76 7.68
N TYR A 112 -24.04 12.74 7.50
CA TYR A 112 -23.76 11.33 7.13
C TYR A 112 -22.31 10.84 7.35
N PRO A 113 -22.01 10.14 8.46
CA PRO A 113 -20.69 9.60 8.70
C PRO A 113 -20.49 8.29 7.93
N HIS A 114 -19.53 8.30 7.00
CA HIS A 114 -18.82 7.07 6.63
C HIS A 114 -18.03 6.61 7.85
N GLN A 115 -18.24 5.38 8.28
CA GLN A 115 -17.56 4.86 9.46
C GLN A 115 -17.06 3.43 9.23
N GLU A 116 -15.81 3.20 9.60
CA GLU A 116 -15.26 1.86 9.68
C GLU A 116 -15.53 1.27 11.07
N ILE A 117 -16.19 0.12 11.10
CA ILE A 117 -16.49 -0.63 12.31
C ILE A 117 -15.85 -2.02 12.24
N MET A 118 -15.52 -2.58 13.39
CA MET A 118 -15.05 -3.96 13.49
C MET A 118 -16.16 -4.86 14.00
N LEU A 119 -16.55 -5.85 13.21
CA LEU A 119 -17.50 -6.88 13.60
C LEU A 119 -16.75 -8.12 14.04
N THR A 120 -17.01 -8.61 15.24
CA THR A 120 -16.48 -9.90 15.70
C THR A 120 -17.61 -10.89 15.80
N ASN A 121 -17.47 -12.01 15.10
CA ASN A 121 -18.48 -13.05 15.11
C ASN A 121 -18.43 -13.89 16.40
N LYS A 122 -19.48 -14.68 16.67
CA LYS A 122 -19.53 -15.60 17.84
C LYS A 122 -18.44 -16.67 17.83
N ALA A 123 -17.83 -16.96 16.69
CA ALA A 123 -16.68 -17.85 16.53
C ALA A 123 -15.32 -17.14 16.60
N GLY A 124 -15.28 -15.85 16.99
CA GLY A 124 -14.05 -15.05 17.14
C GLY A 124 -13.44 -14.51 15.83
N THR A 125 -14.09 -14.67 14.68
CA THR A 125 -13.62 -14.09 13.42
C THR A 125 -13.97 -12.60 13.36
N THR A 126 -12.96 -11.75 13.21
CA THR A 126 -13.14 -10.30 13.08
C THR A 126 -13.13 -9.87 11.62
N ARG A 127 -14.06 -8.99 11.25
CA ARG A 127 -14.16 -8.35 9.93
C ARG A 127 -14.20 -6.84 10.08
N ASP A 128 -13.56 -6.16 9.13
CA ASP A 128 -13.59 -4.71 9.00
C ASP A 128 -14.71 -4.34 8.04
N ILE A 129 -15.68 -3.55 8.51
CA ILE A 129 -16.85 -3.16 7.73
C ILE A 129 -16.86 -1.64 7.57
N ASP A 130 -17.02 -1.18 6.33
CA ASP A 130 -17.39 0.19 6.01
C ASP A 130 -18.93 0.31 6.07
N LEU A 131 -19.43 1.02 7.09
CA LEU A 131 -20.83 1.37 7.25
C LEU A 131 -21.10 2.77 6.67
N ARG A 132 -22.13 2.85 5.83
CA ARG A 132 -22.66 4.09 5.28
C ARG A 132 -24.16 4.16 5.51
N ALA A 133 -24.60 5.23 6.16
CA ALA A 133 -26.01 5.54 6.30
C ALA A 133 -26.41 6.59 5.27
N SER A 134 -27.56 6.41 4.63
CA SER A 134 -28.17 7.38 3.71
C SER A 134 -29.64 7.58 4.06
N PRO A 135 -30.16 8.81 4.01
CA PRO A 135 -31.52 9.10 4.42
C PRO A 135 -32.48 8.63 3.32
N LEU A 136 -33.63 8.11 3.71
CA LEU A 136 -34.74 7.88 2.79
C LEU A 136 -35.74 9.02 3.00
N LEU A 137 -35.75 9.96 2.06
CA LEU A 137 -36.64 11.13 2.08
C LEU A 137 -37.83 10.93 1.14
N ASP A 138 -39.01 11.35 1.56
CA ASP A 138 -40.20 11.47 0.70
C ASP A 138 -40.08 12.67 -0.26
N ARG A 139 -41.01 12.80 -1.22
CA ARG A 139 -41.09 13.92 -2.18
C ARG A 139 -41.16 15.30 -1.50
N SER A 140 -41.69 15.35 -0.29
CA SER A 140 -41.75 16.55 0.57
C SER A 140 -40.47 16.80 1.39
N ARG A 141 -39.39 16.04 1.15
CA ARG A 141 -38.13 16.03 1.92
C ARG A 141 -38.28 15.65 3.39
N VAL A 142 -39.37 14.96 3.74
CA VAL A 142 -39.58 14.40 5.08
C VAL A 142 -38.86 13.06 5.18
N LEU A 143 -38.13 12.84 6.28
CA LEU A 143 -37.45 11.58 6.55
C LEU A 143 -38.46 10.46 6.79
N ARG A 144 -38.34 9.37 6.02
CA ARG A 144 -39.13 8.14 6.15
C ARG A 144 -38.35 6.99 6.77
N GLY A 145 -37.02 7.09 6.80
CA GLY A 145 -36.15 6.05 7.31
C GLY A 145 -34.74 6.21 6.79
N TRP A 146 -33.97 5.13 6.87
CA TRP A 146 -32.56 5.10 6.50
C TRP A 146 -32.21 3.84 5.72
N LEU A 147 -31.30 4.01 4.77
CA LEU A 147 -30.62 2.94 4.05
C LEU A 147 -29.22 2.80 4.65
N LEU A 148 -28.92 1.64 5.21
CA LEU A 148 -27.61 1.28 5.72
C LEU A 148 -26.93 0.36 4.70
N LEU A 149 -25.78 0.79 4.21
CA LEU A 149 -24.93 0.01 3.30
C LEU A 149 -23.65 -0.38 4.01
N LEU A 150 -23.28 -1.64 3.86
CA LEU A 150 -22.31 -2.31 4.71
C LEU A 150 -21.36 -3.10 3.83
N ARG A 151 -20.11 -2.67 3.75
CA ARG A 151 -19.12 -3.29 2.86
C ARG A 151 -18.00 -3.93 3.66
N ASP A 152 -17.74 -5.21 3.40
CA ASP A 152 -16.55 -5.87 3.93
C ASP A 152 -15.29 -5.31 3.26
N ILE A 153 -14.44 -4.66 4.06
CA ILE A 153 -13.17 -4.08 3.63
C ILE A 153 -11.97 -4.82 4.23
N SER A 154 -12.16 -6.00 4.82
CA SER A 154 -11.06 -6.76 5.42
C SER A 154 -9.98 -7.13 4.42
N ASP A 155 -10.36 -7.61 3.24
CA ASP A 155 -9.37 -8.00 2.22
C ASP A 155 -8.65 -6.78 1.65
N LYS A 156 -9.36 -5.66 1.48
CA LYS A 156 -8.78 -4.38 1.08
C LYS A 156 -7.73 -3.92 2.10
N LYS A 157 -8.07 -3.91 3.40
CA LYS A 157 -7.14 -3.53 4.47
C LYS A 157 -5.94 -4.47 4.57
N LYS A 158 -6.13 -5.78 4.39
CA LYS A 158 -5.01 -6.75 4.36
C LYS A 158 -4.07 -6.44 3.20
N LEU A 159 -4.62 -6.16 2.02
CA LEU A 159 -3.82 -5.82 0.85
C LEU A 159 -3.09 -4.49 1.03
N GLU A 160 -3.76 -3.45 1.54
CA GLU A 160 -3.15 -2.15 1.84
C GLU A 160 -2.01 -2.30 2.85
N LYS A 161 -2.21 -3.06 3.94
CA LYS A 161 -1.14 -3.35 4.91
C LYS A 161 0.02 -4.13 4.28
N ALA A 162 -0.26 -5.10 3.42
CA ALA A 162 0.78 -5.86 2.73
C ALA A 162 1.60 -4.98 1.77
N LEU A 163 0.94 -4.09 1.04
CA LEU A 163 1.58 -3.11 0.16
C LEU A 163 2.42 -2.10 0.94
N GLN A 164 1.91 -1.57 2.05
CA GLN A 164 2.67 -0.71 2.95
C GLN A 164 3.92 -1.40 3.47
N LEU A 165 3.79 -2.65 3.93
CA LEU A 165 4.93 -3.44 4.40
C LEU A 165 5.97 -3.67 3.28
N GLN A 166 5.54 -3.94 2.05
CA GLN A 166 6.44 -4.05 0.91
C GLN A 166 7.12 -2.72 0.57
N SER A 167 6.41 -1.60 0.60
CA SER A 167 7.00 -0.27 0.38
C SER A 167 8.09 0.02 1.40
N SER A 168 7.79 -0.15 2.70
CA SER A 168 8.76 0.06 3.77
C SER A 168 9.96 -0.89 3.65
N ARG A 169 9.75 -2.14 3.21
CA ARG A 169 10.84 -3.07 2.94
C ARG A 169 11.72 -2.61 1.78
N ASN A 170 11.13 -2.15 0.68
CA ASN A 170 11.87 -1.67 -0.47
C ASN A 170 12.63 -0.38 -0.16
N GLU A 171 12.05 0.54 0.62
CA GLU A 171 12.72 1.74 1.11
C GLU A 171 13.95 1.38 1.96
N ALA A 172 13.81 0.44 2.90
CA ALA A 172 14.94 -0.04 3.70
C ALA A 172 16.02 -0.72 2.84
N LEU A 173 15.63 -1.50 1.83
CA LEU A 173 16.58 -2.09 0.88
C LEU A 173 17.28 -1.03 0.03
N ALA A 174 16.56 -0.01 -0.44
CA ALA A 174 17.14 1.10 -1.19
C ALA A 174 18.10 1.94 -0.32
N GLU A 175 17.79 2.14 0.97
CA GLU A 175 18.70 2.78 1.93
C GLU A 175 19.97 1.95 2.10
N ILE A 176 19.85 0.62 2.24
CA ILE A 176 20.98 -0.31 2.29
C ILE A 176 21.77 -0.31 0.96
N GLU A 177 21.10 -0.25 -0.19
CA GLU A 177 21.75 -0.23 -1.51
C GLU A 177 22.47 1.09 -1.78
N LEU A 178 21.88 2.23 -1.42
CA LEU A 178 22.53 3.55 -1.49
C LEU A 178 23.74 3.60 -0.56
N ALA A 179 23.62 2.94 0.59
CA ALA A 179 24.74 2.68 1.46
C ALA A 179 25.83 1.86 0.73
N ILE A 180 25.46 0.75 0.10
CA ILE A 180 26.42 -0.13 -0.58
C ILE A 180 27.06 0.52 -1.85
N ASN A 181 26.37 1.43 -2.55
CA ASN A 181 26.79 1.96 -3.86
C ASN A 181 27.52 3.32 -3.85
N GLN A 182 27.94 3.84 -2.70
CA GLN A 182 28.89 4.97 -2.66
C GLN A 182 30.29 4.48 -2.24
N PRO A 183 31.39 4.87 -2.93
CA PRO A 183 32.76 4.52 -2.54
C PRO A 183 33.23 5.11 -1.18
N HIS A 184 32.32 5.52 -0.30
CA HIS A 184 32.62 6.07 1.03
C HIS A 184 32.07 5.25 2.22
N GLU A 185 31.46 4.08 1.98
CA GLU A 185 30.80 3.31 3.04
C GLU A 185 31.61 2.20 3.72
N LEU A 186 32.70 1.76 3.11
CA LEU A 186 33.51 0.68 3.67
C LEU A 186 34.07 1.03 5.07
N ALA A 187 34.46 2.30 5.30
CA ALA A 187 34.84 2.75 6.64
C ALA A 187 33.70 2.61 7.64
N GLY A 188 32.49 3.05 7.27
CA GLY A 188 31.33 3.06 8.15
C GLY A 188 30.94 1.64 8.59
N VAL A 189 30.94 0.69 7.65
CA VAL A 189 30.65 -0.72 7.93
C VAL A 189 31.74 -1.34 8.82
N LEU A 190 33.01 -1.14 8.49
CA LEU A 190 34.12 -1.70 9.26
C LEU A 190 34.18 -1.13 10.69
N GLN A 191 33.89 0.16 10.87
CA GLN A 191 33.81 0.78 12.20
C GLN A 191 32.65 0.19 13.03
N LYS A 192 31.50 -0.11 12.42
CA LYS A 192 30.39 -0.81 13.10
C LYS A 192 30.78 -2.22 13.54
N ILE A 193 31.56 -2.94 12.74
CA ILE A 193 32.07 -4.29 13.09
C ILE A 193 33.04 -4.19 14.26
N VAL A 194 33.99 -3.27 14.23
CA VAL A 194 34.94 -3.02 15.34
C VAL A 194 34.18 -2.75 16.64
N ASN A 195 33.22 -1.81 16.61
CA ASN A 195 32.45 -1.42 17.81
C ASN A 195 31.62 -2.57 18.36
N SER A 196 31.00 -3.39 17.50
CA SER A 196 30.24 -4.58 17.92
C SER A 196 31.15 -5.65 18.52
N THR A 197 32.34 -5.84 17.94
CA THR A 197 33.31 -6.84 18.39
C THR A 197 33.85 -6.50 19.79
N VAL A 198 34.18 -5.23 20.05
CA VAL A 198 34.60 -4.75 21.38
C VAL A 198 33.50 -4.92 22.44
N LYS A 199 32.22 -4.80 22.05
CA LYS A 199 31.10 -5.04 22.98
C LYS A 199 30.92 -6.52 23.33
N LEU A 200 31.11 -7.41 22.36
CA LEU A 200 30.86 -8.85 22.50
C LEU A 200 32.07 -9.61 23.08
N LEU A 201 33.27 -9.13 22.79
CA LEU A 201 34.52 -9.65 23.33
C LEU A 201 35.09 -8.54 24.22
N PRO A 202 35.12 -8.73 25.56
CA PRO A 202 35.82 -7.81 26.45
C PRO A 202 37.33 -7.93 26.21
N ALA A 203 37.79 -7.36 25.10
CA ALA A 203 39.18 -7.26 24.69
C ALA A 203 39.68 -5.89 25.16
N PRO A 204 40.35 -5.80 26.32
CA PRO A 204 40.83 -4.52 26.84
C PRO A 204 41.81 -3.84 25.87
N GLY A 205 42.56 -4.64 25.09
CA GLY A 205 43.51 -4.15 24.08
C GLY A 205 42.90 -3.68 22.76
N GLY A 206 41.57 -3.61 22.64
CA GLY A 206 40.87 -3.13 21.46
C GLY A 206 40.88 -4.08 20.26
N VAL A 207 40.18 -3.67 19.20
CA VAL A 207 40.03 -4.43 17.96
C VAL A 207 40.45 -3.55 16.80
N THR A 208 41.24 -4.11 15.89
CA THR A 208 41.68 -3.43 14.66
C THR A 208 41.43 -4.32 13.45
N ILE A 209 40.83 -3.75 12.41
CA ILE A 209 40.70 -4.37 11.09
C ILE A 209 41.68 -3.66 10.17
N LEU A 210 42.60 -4.43 9.56
CA LEU A 210 43.55 -3.93 8.57
C LEU A 210 43.15 -4.41 7.18
N MET A 211 43.20 -3.52 6.19
CA MET A 211 42.92 -3.87 4.80
C MET A 211 44.20 -3.92 3.98
N TRP A 212 44.42 -5.09 3.38
CA TRP A 212 45.50 -5.34 2.44
C TRP A 212 45.04 -5.10 1.00
N ASN A 213 45.71 -4.19 0.30
CA ASN A 213 45.52 -4.02 -1.14
C ASN A 213 46.46 -4.95 -1.91
N LYS A 214 45.88 -5.83 -2.73
CA LYS A 214 46.63 -6.83 -3.51
C LYS A 214 47.43 -6.22 -4.67
N GLU A 215 46.96 -5.12 -5.24
CA GLU A 215 47.59 -4.45 -6.39
C GLU A 215 48.82 -3.66 -5.94
N THR A 216 48.66 -2.84 -4.90
CA THR A 216 49.77 -2.03 -4.37
C THR A 216 50.68 -2.83 -3.44
N ARG A 217 50.25 -4.01 -2.98
CA ARG A 217 50.92 -4.84 -1.96
C ARG A 217 51.20 -4.04 -0.68
N THR A 218 50.24 -3.23 -0.26
CA THR A 218 50.35 -2.43 0.95
C THR A 218 49.10 -2.48 1.81
N PHE A 219 49.27 -2.18 3.10
CA PHE A 219 48.17 -1.90 4.01
C PHE A 219 47.73 -0.44 3.83
N GLU A 220 46.53 -0.27 3.30
CA GLU A 220 46.01 1.05 2.91
C GLU A 220 45.04 1.64 3.93
N ARG A 221 44.38 0.79 4.73
CA ARG A 221 43.33 1.25 5.64
C ARG A 221 43.24 0.42 6.90
N ALA A 222 42.88 1.09 7.99
CA ALA A 222 42.63 0.48 9.28
C ALA A 222 41.38 1.11 9.91
N GLU A 223 40.43 0.31 10.37
CA GLU A 223 39.40 0.75 11.32
C GLU A 223 39.71 0.10 12.67
N SER A 224 39.66 0.86 13.76
CA SER A 224 40.12 0.37 15.07
C SER A 224 39.42 1.06 16.23
N SER A 225 39.37 0.38 17.37
CA SER A 225 39.01 0.98 18.65
C SER A 225 40.22 1.55 19.41
N LEU A 226 41.43 1.44 18.85
CA LEU A 226 42.67 1.97 19.41
C LEU A 226 42.81 3.48 19.20
N SER A 227 43.73 4.13 19.94
CA SER A 227 44.08 5.53 19.71
C SER A 227 44.72 5.72 18.32
N PRO A 228 44.57 6.90 17.68
CA PRO A 228 45.17 7.19 16.38
C PRO A 228 46.70 6.95 16.32
N GLU A 229 47.40 7.21 17.43
CA GLU A 229 48.83 6.96 17.55
C GLU A 229 49.17 5.47 17.43
N ASN A 230 48.42 4.61 18.11
CA ASN A 230 48.65 3.16 18.09
C ASN A 230 48.32 2.56 16.72
N ILE A 231 47.27 3.05 16.06
CA ILE A 231 46.93 2.68 14.68
C ILE A 231 48.08 3.05 13.73
N SER A 232 48.64 4.25 13.86
CA SER A 232 49.75 4.69 13.01
C SER A 232 51.01 3.82 13.20
N ARG A 233 51.30 3.39 14.43
CA ARG A 233 52.42 2.47 14.73
C ARG A 233 52.19 1.07 14.14
N LEU A 234 50.97 0.53 14.28
CA LEU A 234 50.59 -0.76 13.68
C LEU A 234 50.74 -0.74 12.15
N LEU A 235 50.17 0.27 11.49
CA LEU A 235 50.28 0.43 10.04
C LEU A 235 51.74 0.57 9.58
N ARG A 236 52.57 1.32 10.32
CA ARG A 236 53.99 1.47 9.99
C ARG A 236 54.75 0.15 10.08
N ARG A 237 54.48 -0.67 11.11
CA ARG A 237 55.10 -2.00 11.25
C ARG A 237 54.64 -2.97 10.16
N ALA A 238 53.34 -3.01 9.88
CA ALA A 238 52.77 -3.84 8.83
C ALA A 238 53.38 -3.50 7.46
N LYS A 239 53.55 -2.21 7.14
CA LYS A 239 54.23 -1.75 5.91
C LYS A 239 55.72 -2.17 5.83
N GLN A 240 56.36 -2.44 6.94
CA GLN A 240 57.75 -2.92 7.01
C GLN A 240 57.85 -4.46 6.97
N GLY A 241 56.75 -5.17 6.72
CA GLY A 241 56.72 -6.64 6.77
C GLY A 241 56.82 -7.19 8.19
N ARG A 242 56.59 -6.37 9.21
CA ARG A 242 56.66 -6.76 10.63
C ARG A 242 55.26 -6.77 11.25
N GLY A 243 55.10 -7.53 12.32
CA GLY A 243 53.83 -7.62 13.03
C GLY A 243 53.02 -8.87 12.67
N SER A 244 51.96 -9.10 13.43
CA SER A 244 51.07 -10.27 13.28
C SER A 244 50.35 -10.24 11.92
N ALA A 245 49.92 -9.05 11.47
CA ALA A 245 49.19 -8.87 10.23
C ALA A 245 49.99 -9.26 8.97
N SER A 246 51.27 -8.88 8.88
CA SER A 246 52.11 -9.29 7.75
C SER A 246 52.34 -10.80 7.73
N TRP A 247 52.59 -11.39 8.89
CA TRP A 247 52.76 -12.84 9.00
C TRP A 247 51.50 -13.60 8.55
N ILE A 248 50.31 -13.14 8.93
CA ILE A 248 49.03 -13.76 8.54
C ILE A 248 48.81 -13.68 7.02
N ILE A 249 49.14 -12.55 6.38
CA ILE A 249 49.02 -12.42 4.91
C ILE A 249 49.98 -13.35 4.19
N GLU A 250 51.21 -13.49 4.69
CA GLU A 250 52.23 -14.37 4.10
C GLU A 250 51.91 -15.85 4.28
N ASN A 251 51.45 -16.26 5.46
CA ASN A 251 51.23 -17.67 5.82
C ASN A 251 49.77 -18.12 5.61
N GLN A 252 48.84 -17.19 5.36
CA GLN A 252 47.40 -17.42 5.16
C GLN A 252 46.73 -18.21 6.28
N GLN A 253 47.20 -18.05 7.52
CA GLN A 253 46.71 -18.77 8.68
C GLN A 253 46.40 -17.81 9.85
N PRO A 254 45.33 -18.04 10.61
CA PRO A 254 45.05 -17.27 11.82
C PRO A 254 46.11 -17.54 12.88
N LYS A 255 46.47 -16.51 13.64
CA LYS A 255 47.46 -16.60 14.70
C LYS A 255 46.86 -16.12 16.01
N LEU A 256 46.82 -17.02 16.99
CA LEU A 256 46.48 -16.69 18.38
C LEU A 256 47.79 -16.62 19.18
N VAL A 257 47.95 -15.54 19.95
CA VAL A 257 49.06 -15.36 20.91
C VAL A 257 48.44 -15.46 22.31
N PRO A 258 48.65 -16.57 23.04
CA PRO A 258 48.00 -16.79 24.34
C PRO A 258 48.51 -15.87 25.44
N ASP A 259 49.80 -15.52 25.42
CA ASP A 259 50.43 -14.59 26.36
C ASP A 259 51.10 -13.47 25.57
N THR A 260 50.66 -12.24 25.80
CA THR A 260 51.16 -11.05 25.09
C THR A 260 52.62 -10.76 25.43
N ARG A 261 53.15 -11.23 26.56
CA ARG A 261 54.58 -11.09 26.92
C ARG A 261 55.50 -11.96 26.08
N GLU A 262 54.95 -13.03 25.51
CA GLU A 262 55.65 -13.95 24.62
C GLU A 262 55.37 -13.66 23.14
N ASP A 263 54.75 -12.51 22.83
CA ASP A 263 54.37 -12.16 21.48
C ASP A 263 55.61 -12.09 20.55
N PRO A 264 55.72 -12.99 19.55
CA PRO A 264 56.85 -13.01 18.61
C PRO A 264 56.82 -11.83 17.62
N PHE A 265 55.73 -11.07 17.57
CA PHE A 265 55.54 -9.93 16.67
C PHE A 265 55.90 -8.58 17.30
N GLY A 266 56.13 -8.55 18.61
CA GLY A 266 56.56 -7.37 19.37
C GLY A 266 55.48 -6.30 19.52
N GLU A 267 54.19 -6.64 19.37
CA GLU A 267 53.03 -5.73 19.49
C GLU A 267 52.68 -5.40 20.96
N GLN A 268 53.41 -5.96 21.91
CA GLN A 268 53.30 -5.73 23.36
C GLN A 268 53.29 -4.23 23.72
N ASP A 269 54.18 -3.44 23.14
CA ASP A 269 54.30 -1.99 23.39
C ASP A 269 52.99 -1.21 23.13
N ILE A 270 52.15 -1.71 22.21
CA ILE A 270 50.88 -1.09 21.85
C ILE A 270 49.83 -1.37 22.95
N LEU A 271 49.87 -2.56 23.54
CA LEU A 271 49.01 -2.95 24.65
C LEU A 271 49.41 -2.24 25.95
N THR A 272 50.71 -2.14 26.23
CA THR A 272 51.23 -1.46 27.43
C THR A 272 50.90 0.02 27.45
N SER A 273 50.84 0.67 26.27
CA SER A 273 50.43 2.08 26.15
C SER A 273 48.96 2.35 26.50
N GLN A 274 48.14 1.29 26.63
CA GLN A 274 46.74 1.38 27.08
C GLN A 274 46.56 1.03 28.57
N GLY A 275 47.65 0.82 29.32
CA GLY A 275 47.60 0.50 30.75
C GLY A 275 47.25 -0.96 31.06
N ILE A 276 47.54 -1.86 30.11
CA ILE A 276 47.31 -3.32 30.18
C ILE A 276 48.65 -4.05 30.26
#